data_AF-A0A3P1SV83-F1
#
_entry.id   AF-A0A3P1SV83-F1
#
_cell.length_a   1.000
_cell.length_b   1.000
_cell.length_c   1.000
_cell.angle_alpha   90.00
_cell.angle_beta   90.00
_cell.angle_gamma   90.00
#
_symmetry.space_group_name_H-M   'P 1'
#
loop_
_entity.id
_entity.type
_entity.pdbx_description
1 polymer ?
#
loop_
_entity_poly.entity_id
_entity_poly.type
_entity_poly.pdbx_seq_one_letter_code
_entity_poly.pdbx_strand_id
1 'polypeptide(L)'
;MSNNIDFQKSFDSVKTLMEMQAAAISKSVELQKQSGEQLASFFQTEAEKAKGLKTPEDVVKFNIDANTALFELLKAQGEAFTTLAKEAGESAMAEVTKLAK
;
A
#
# COMPACT_ATOMS: atom_id res chain seq x y z
N MET A 1 -27.52 38.11 3.18
CA MET A 1 -27.16 37.02 2.24
C MET A 1 -27.47 35.71 2.93
N SER A 2 -28.61 35.10 2.63
CA SER A 2 -28.88 33.73 3.10
C SER A 2 -27.98 32.80 2.29
N ASN A 3 -26.94 32.27 2.92
CA ASN A 3 -26.23 31.11 2.39
C ASN A 3 -27.24 29.96 2.41
N ASN A 4 -27.95 29.75 1.29
CA ASN A 4 -28.77 28.58 1.11
C ASN A 4 -27.77 27.41 0.98
N ILE A 5 -27.49 26.73 2.09
CA ILE A 5 -26.69 25.51 2.08
C ILE A 5 -27.45 24.54 1.16
N ASP A 6 -26.83 24.23 0.03
CA ASP A 6 -27.36 23.25 -0.92
C ASP A 6 -27.13 21.85 -0.31
N PHE A 7 -28.05 21.47 0.59
CA PHE A 7 -28.00 20.21 1.33
C PHE A 7 -27.82 18.99 0.43
N GLN A 8 -28.33 19.05 -0.81
CA GLN A 8 -28.21 17.97 -1.76
C GLN A 8 -26.76 17.83 -2.27
N LYS A 9 -26.10 18.94 -2.62
CA LYS A 9 -24.67 18.92 -2.95
C LYS A 9 -23.80 18.48 -1.78
N SER A 10 -24.10 18.98 -0.57
CA SER A 10 -23.35 18.55 0.62
C SER A 10 -23.50 17.05 0.87
N PHE A 11 -24.69 16.50 0.68
CA PHE A 11 -24.94 15.06 0.82
C PHE A 11 -24.21 14.23 -0.25
N ASP A 12 -24.28 14.65 -1.52
CA ASP A 12 -23.63 13.93 -2.63
C ASP A 12 -22.10 13.91 -2.49
N SER A 13 -21.49 15.01 -2.04
CA SER A 13 -20.05 15.05 -1.77
C SER A 13 -19.66 14.21 -0.55
N VAL A 14 -20.45 14.17 0.52
CA VAL A 14 -20.21 13.26 1.66
C VAL A 14 -20.30 11.80 1.22
N LYS A 15 -21.30 11.45 0.41
CA LYS A 15 -21.41 10.12 -0.19
C LYS A 15 -20.18 9.78 -1.02
N THR A 16 -19.72 10.71 -1.85
CA THR A 16 -18.50 10.55 -2.66
C THR A 16 -17.27 10.32 -1.78
N LEU A 17 -17.11 11.09 -0.69
CA LEU A 17 -16.03 10.88 0.29
C LEU A 17 -16.07 9.49 0.92
N MET A 18 -17.26 8.98 1.29
CA MET A 18 -17.43 7.64 1.84
C MET A 18 -17.07 6.56 0.81
N GLU A 19 -17.50 6.71 -0.45
CA GLU A 19 -17.16 5.79 -1.54
C GLU A 19 -15.64 5.75 -1.78
N MET A 20 -14.97 6.91 -1.77
CA MET A 20 -13.51 6.98 -1.89
C MET A 20 -12.79 6.32 -0.70
N GLN A 21 -13.29 6.51 0.52
CA GLN A 21 -12.73 5.85 1.70
C GLN A 21 -12.87 4.33 1.61
N ALA A 22 -14.04 3.83 1.21
CA ALA A 22 -14.26 2.40 1.01
C ALA A 22 -13.31 1.84 -0.06
N ALA A 23 -13.17 2.53 -1.19
CA ALA A 23 -12.24 2.15 -2.25
C ALA A 23 -10.78 2.12 -1.77
N ALA A 24 -10.35 3.11 -0.99
CA ALA A 24 -9.00 3.16 -0.42
C ALA A 24 -8.76 1.99 0.56
N ILE A 25 -9.74 1.67 1.41
CA ILE A 25 -9.67 0.50 2.31
C ILE A 25 -9.55 -0.78 1.50
N SER A 26 -10.43 -1.00 0.51
CA SER A 26 -10.38 -2.19 -0.34
C SER A 26 -9.01 -2.35 -1.03
N LYS A 27 -8.48 -1.27 -1.62
CA LYS A 27 -7.14 -1.27 -2.23
C LYS A 27 -6.04 -1.56 -1.22
N SER A 28 -6.12 -1.03 -0.01
CA SER A 28 -5.12 -1.30 1.03
C SER A 28 -5.11 -2.76 1.47
N VAL A 29 -6.29 -3.39 1.57
CA VAL A 29 -6.42 -4.82 1.90
C VAL A 29 -5.84 -5.68 0.77
N GLU A 30 -6.09 -5.30 -0.48
CA GLU A 30 -5.51 -6.00 -1.63
C GLU A 30 -3.98 -5.88 -1.67
N LEU A 31 -3.43 -4.68 -1.46
CA LEU A 31 -1.98 -4.49 -1.33
C LEU A 31 -1.39 -5.29 -0.17
N GLN A 32 -2.06 -5.36 0.97
CA GLN A 32 -1.61 -6.15 2.11
C GLN A 32 -1.58 -7.65 1.77
N LYS A 33 -2.61 -8.14 1.08
CA LYS A 33 -2.66 -9.53 0.61
C LYS A 33 -1.50 -9.81 -0.35
N GLN A 34 -1.32 -8.98 -1.38
CA GLN A 34 -0.23 -9.12 -2.35
C GLN A 34 1.15 -9.10 -1.68
N SER A 35 1.35 -8.17 -0.73
CA SER A 35 2.58 -8.06 0.05
C SER A 35 2.87 -9.34 0.85
N GLY A 36 1.83 -9.91 1.47
CA GLY A 36 1.92 -11.18 2.18
C GLY A 36 2.27 -12.36 1.26
N GLU A 37 1.64 -12.44 0.10
CA GLU A 37 1.92 -13.48 -0.91
C GLU A 37 3.35 -13.37 -1.45
N GLN A 38 3.84 -12.16 -1.70
CA GLN A 38 5.22 -11.91 -2.13
C GLN A 38 6.22 -12.31 -1.04
N LEU A 39 5.97 -11.96 0.23
CA LEU A 39 6.82 -12.37 1.35
C LEU A 39 6.86 -13.89 1.52
N ALA A 40 5.71 -14.55 1.45
CA ALA A 40 5.64 -16.01 1.53
C ALA A 40 6.45 -16.66 0.39
N SER A 41 6.29 -16.16 -0.84
CA SER A 41 7.02 -16.65 -2.02
C SER A 41 8.53 -16.41 -1.90
N PHE A 42 8.93 -15.24 -1.37
CA PHE A 42 10.31 -14.90 -1.07
C PHE A 42 10.92 -15.93 -0.10
N PHE A 43 10.30 -16.14 1.06
CA PHE A 43 10.83 -17.08 2.06
C PHE A 43 10.85 -18.52 1.57
N GLN A 44 9.86 -18.97 0.79
CA GLN A 44 9.91 -20.29 0.16
C GLN A 44 11.11 -20.44 -0.77
N THR A 45 11.38 -19.41 -1.59
CA THR A 45 12.52 -19.40 -2.52
C THR A 45 13.86 -19.41 -1.78
N GLU A 46 14.00 -18.56 -0.75
CA GLU A 46 15.23 -18.50 0.06
C GLU A 46 15.45 -19.79 0.87
N ALA A 47 14.39 -20.43 1.35
CA ALA A 47 14.49 -21.72 2.03
C ALA A 47 15.02 -22.83 1.10
N GLU A 48 14.61 -22.86 -0.16
CA GLU A 48 15.17 -23.80 -1.14
C GLU A 48 16.64 -23.51 -1.44
N LYS A 49 17.03 -22.23 -1.59
CA LYS A 49 18.43 -21.84 -1.77
C LYS A 49 19.30 -22.24 -0.58
N ALA A 50 18.77 -22.09 0.64
CA ALA A 50 19.47 -22.42 1.87
C ALA A 50 19.86 -23.91 1.97
N LYS A 51 19.10 -24.82 1.35
CA LYS A 51 19.43 -26.26 1.30
C LYS A 51 20.71 -26.56 0.52
N GLY A 52 21.14 -25.64 -0.35
CA GLY A 52 22.31 -25.79 -1.20
C GLY A 52 23.63 -25.31 -0.58
N LEU A 53 23.59 -24.70 0.61
CA LEU A 53 24.76 -24.09 1.26
C LEU A 53 25.68 -25.17 1.84
N LYS A 54 26.98 -25.09 1.56
CA LYS A 54 27.94 -26.14 1.95
C LYS A 54 29.07 -25.62 2.84
N THR A 55 29.41 -24.35 2.74
CA THR A 55 30.53 -23.74 3.48
C THR A 55 30.07 -22.57 4.35
N PRO A 56 30.86 -22.18 5.36
CA PRO A 56 30.62 -20.94 6.11
C PRO A 56 30.56 -19.70 5.19
N GLU A 57 31.41 -19.63 4.17
CA GLU A 57 31.42 -18.54 3.20
C GLU A 57 30.11 -18.48 2.39
N ASP A 58 29.56 -19.63 1.97
CA ASP A 58 28.27 -19.71 1.28
C ASP A 58 27.15 -19.16 2.17
N VAL A 59 27.17 -19.50 3.46
CA VAL A 59 26.18 -19.02 4.43
C VAL A 59 26.25 -17.52 4.60
N VAL A 60 27.44 -16.94 4.72
CA VAL A 60 27.60 -15.48 4.84
C VAL A 60 27.09 -14.78 3.59
N LYS A 61 27.49 -15.26 2.41
CA LYS A 61 27.04 -14.69 1.13
C LYS A 61 25.53 -14.76 0.97
N PHE A 62 24.94 -15.92 1.25
CA PHE A 62 23.49 -16.11 1.25
C PHE A 62 22.78 -15.13 2.18
N ASN A 63 23.26 -14.95 3.41
CA ASN A 63 22.63 -14.02 4.35
C ASN A 63 22.68 -12.56 3.86
N ILE A 64 23.78 -12.14 3.24
CA ILE A 64 23.88 -10.79 2.69
C ILE A 64 22.88 -10.63 1.54
N ASP A 65 22.93 -11.53 0.55
CA ASP A 65 22.09 -11.46 -0.65
C ASP A 65 20.59 -11.55 -0.29
N ALA A 66 20.21 -12.49 0.59
CA ALA A 66 18.82 -12.66 1.02
C ALA A 66 18.31 -11.45 1.81
N ASN A 67 19.09 -10.90 2.73
CA ASN A 67 18.65 -9.72 3.49
C ASN A 67 18.56 -8.47 2.61
N THR A 68 19.48 -8.29 1.66
CA THR A 68 19.38 -7.19 0.68
C THR A 68 18.09 -7.30 -0.13
N ALA A 69 17.81 -8.48 -0.69
CA ALA A 69 16.59 -8.72 -1.45
C ALA A 69 15.32 -8.55 -0.59
N LEU A 70 15.34 -8.99 0.67
CA LEU A 70 14.23 -8.79 1.59
C LEU A 70 13.97 -7.30 1.85
N PHE A 71 15.01 -6.51 2.10
CA PHE A 71 14.85 -5.08 2.35
C PHE A 71 14.36 -4.33 1.11
N GLU A 72 14.81 -4.70 -0.09
CA GLU A 72 14.30 -4.14 -1.34
C GLU A 72 12.82 -4.47 -1.54
N LEU A 73 12.41 -5.71 -1.27
CA LEU A 73 11.01 -6.12 -1.31
C LEU A 73 10.15 -5.31 -0.33
N LEU A 74 10.57 -5.20 0.93
CA LEU A 74 9.85 -4.45 1.96
C LEU A 74 9.76 -2.96 1.63
N LYS A 75 10.83 -2.39 1.06
CA LYS A 75 10.83 -1.00 0.58
C LYS A 75 9.80 -0.80 -0.52
N ALA A 76 9.77 -1.66 -1.53
CA ALA A 76 8.80 -1.58 -2.62
C ALA A 76 7.35 -1.68 -2.11
N GLN A 77 7.09 -2.56 -1.14
CA GLN A 77 5.78 -2.64 -0.49
C GLN A 77 5.40 -1.34 0.23
N GLY A 78 6.33 -0.75 0.99
CA GLY A 78 6.12 0.54 1.65
C GLY A 78 5.85 1.69 0.67
N GLU A 79 6.56 1.72 -0.46
CA GLU A 79 6.35 2.71 -1.53
C GLU A 79 4.96 2.56 -2.18
N ALA A 80 4.47 1.33 -2.37
CA ALA A 80 3.14 1.08 -2.88
C ALA A 80 2.04 1.60 -1.94
N PHE A 81 2.16 1.34 -0.63
CA PHE A 81 1.24 1.89 0.38
C PHE A 81 1.31 3.42 0.46
N THR A 82 2.51 3.99 0.39
CA THR A 82 2.70 5.45 0.39
C THR A 82 2.02 6.09 -0.82
N THR A 83 2.15 5.45 -1.99
CA THR A 83 1.50 5.91 -3.23
C THR A 83 -0.02 5.87 -3.11
N LEU A 84 -0.59 4.76 -2.63
CA LEU A 84 -2.04 4.65 -2.39
C LEU A 84 -2.54 5.73 -1.43
N ALA A 85 -1.83 5.94 -0.32
CA ALA A 85 -2.20 6.95 0.67
C ALA A 85 -2.19 8.37 0.07
N LYS A 86 -1.17 8.68 -0.74
CA LYS A 86 -1.06 9.96 -1.45
C LYS A 86 -2.22 10.16 -2.41
N GLU A 87 -2.50 9.20 -3.30
CA GLU A 87 -3.58 9.28 -4.29
C GLU A 87 -4.95 9.43 -3.63
N ALA A 88 -5.21 8.65 -2.57
CA ALA A 88 -6.46 8.73 -1.81
C ALA A 88 -6.61 10.10 -1.13
N GLY A 89 -5.54 10.62 -0.53
CA GLY A 89 -5.51 11.94 0.11
C GLY A 89 -5.74 13.09 -0.87
N GLU A 90 -5.05 13.07 -2.02
CA GLU A 90 -5.23 14.07 -3.08
C GLU A 90 -6.67 14.07 -3.62
N SER A 91 -7.26 12.89 -3.82
CA SER A 91 -8.64 12.74 -4.27
C SER A 91 -9.64 13.26 -3.23
N ALA A 92 -9.43 12.94 -1.95
CA ALA A 92 -10.23 13.46 -0.83
C ALA A 92 -10.16 14.99 -0.73
N MET A 93 -8.95 15.56 -0.82
CA MET A 93 -8.76 17.01 -0.78
C MET A 93 -9.43 17.72 -1.96
N ALA A 94 -9.40 17.12 -3.15
CA ALA A 94 -10.09 17.66 -4.32
C ALA A 94 -11.61 17.72 -4.08
N GLU A 95 -12.20 16.68 -3.48
CA GLU A 95 -13.63 16.65 -3.18
C GLU A 95 -14.02 17.62 -2.06
N VAL A 96 -13.22 17.73 -0.99
CA VAL A 96 -13.42 18.73 0.06
C VAL A 96 -13.31 20.16 -0.48
N THR A 97 -12.41 20.40 -1.44
CA THR A 97 -12.28 21.72 -2.08
C THR A 97 -13.52 22.09 -2.89
N LYS A 98 -14.23 21.11 -3.48
CA LYS A 98 -15.53 21.36 -4.15
C LYS A 98 -16.62 21.73 -3.15
N LEU A 99 -16.61 21.14 -1.96
CA LEU A 99 -17.54 21.47 -0.88
C LEU A 99 -17.35 22.88 -0.32
N ALA A 100 -16.12 23.40 -0.34
CA ALA A 100 -15.78 24.73 0.17
C ALA A 100 -16.04 25.88 -0.84
N LYS A 101 -16.36 25.56 -2.10
CA LYS A 101 -16.68 26.51 -3.17
C LYS A 101 -18.18 26.55 -3.43
#